data_AF-A0AAJ0GCH9-F1
#
_entry.id   AF-A0AAJ0GCH9-F1
#
_cell.length_a   1.000
_cell.length_b   1.000
_cell.length_c   1.000
_cell.angle_alpha   90.00
_cell.angle_beta   90.00
_cell.angle_gamma   90.00
#
_symmetry.space_group_name_H-M   'P 1'
#
loop_
_entity.id
_entity.type
_entity.pdbx_description
1 polymer ?
#
loop_
_entity_poly.entity_id
_entity_poly.type
_entity_poly.pdbx_seq_one_letter_code
_entity_poly.pdbx_strand_id
1 'polypeptide(L)'
;MTIPSAALDYGRWTSPGPAQEAETITCNSPALKASVLSISLSILVRFDTAIDGSLTDSSHGAQKCAPEMTHAHNTFLRNLNATLLQGPHIADPSTSPTYNLSDITDLLFFVAAWLKMLNHHHHVEEIVLFFLLAAVPGMPAGYLDAPLEQHQAFHDGLAELQVFCAKHLAEPAGSRWSEMERIIHAFAPALLRHLGDEIGVLLGLEALCDSGAVMRC
;
A
#
# COMPACT_ATOMS: atom_id res chain seq x y z
N MET A 1 -8.51 22.55 -25.06
CA MET A 1 -9.43 21.64 -24.37
C MET A 1 -9.28 21.90 -22.89
N THR A 2 -10.25 22.57 -22.27
CA THR A 2 -10.16 23.11 -20.92
C THR A 2 -10.84 22.14 -19.95
N ILE A 3 -10.12 21.70 -18.91
CA ILE A 3 -10.64 20.84 -17.85
C ILE A 3 -11.10 21.73 -16.69
N PRO A 4 -12.30 21.55 -16.10
CA PRO A 4 -12.73 22.36 -14.97
C PRO A 4 -12.06 21.90 -13.67
N SER A 5 -11.49 22.86 -12.95
CA SER A 5 -11.04 22.71 -11.56
C SER A 5 -12.24 22.81 -10.63
N ALA A 6 -12.66 21.67 -10.07
CA ALA A 6 -13.48 21.65 -8.86
C ALA A 6 -12.52 21.43 -7.68
N ALA A 7 -12.18 22.52 -6.99
CA ALA A 7 -11.36 22.53 -5.80
C ALA A 7 -12.07 21.77 -4.66
N LEU A 8 -11.38 20.77 -4.12
CA LEU A 8 -11.70 20.16 -2.84
C LEU A 8 -11.31 21.16 -1.73
N ASP A 9 -12.31 21.69 -1.03
CA ASP A 9 -12.13 22.52 0.15
C ASP A 9 -11.71 21.62 1.33
N TYR A 10 -10.43 21.69 1.69
CA TYR A 10 -9.86 20.94 2.81
C TYR A 10 -9.89 21.81 4.06
N GLY A 11 -10.81 21.49 4.97
CA GLY A 11 -10.94 22.12 6.28
C GLY A 11 -9.61 22.20 7.04
N ARG A 12 -9.42 23.33 7.73
CA ARG A 12 -8.21 23.71 8.48
C ARG A 12 -7.88 22.70 9.58
N TRP A 13 -6.68 22.11 9.49
CA TRP A 13 -6.08 21.19 10.46
C TRP A 13 -5.71 21.90 11.78
N THR A 14 -6.04 21.29 12.92
CA THR A 14 -5.49 21.62 14.24
C THR A 14 -4.87 20.36 14.85
N SER A 15 -3.63 20.48 15.35
CA SER A 15 -2.82 19.37 15.86
C SER A 15 -3.46 18.65 17.07
N PRO A 16 -3.38 17.31 17.17
CA PRO A 16 -3.73 16.58 18.38
C PRO A 16 -2.64 16.72 19.46
N GLY A 17 -3.05 16.66 20.73
CA GLY A 17 -2.19 16.69 21.91
C GLY A 17 -1.34 15.42 22.10
N PRO A 18 -0.47 15.38 23.13
CA PRO A 18 0.54 14.32 23.28
C PRO A 18 -0.08 12.94 23.55
N ALA A 19 0.41 11.94 22.83
CA ALA A 19 0.01 10.54 22.96
C ALA A 19 0.46 9.94 24.31
N GLN A 20 -0.41 9.14 24.93
CA GLN A 20 -0.08 8.32 26.10
C GLN A 20 0.52 6.96 25.66
N GLU A 21 1.38 6.42 26.51
CA GLU A 21 2.19 5.21 26.29
C GLU A 21 1.32 3.96 26.03
N ALA A 22 1.69 3.19 25.00
CA ALA A 22 0.98 2.00 24.55
C ALA A 22 1.38 0.74 25.35
N GLU A 23 0.41 0.10 26.00
CA GLU A 23 0.55 -1.27 26.50
C GLU A 23 0.62 -2.29 25.35
N THR A 24 1.31 -3.41 25.58
CA THR A 24 1.65 -4.41 24.56
C THR A 24 0.43 -5.24 24.15
N ILE A 25 0.07 -5.18 22.86
CA ILE A 25 -1.17 -5.76 22.30
C ILE A 25 -0.90 -7.06 21.52
N THR A 26 -1.65 -8.12 21.82
CA THR A 26 -1.62 -9.42 21.11
C THR A 26 -2.87 -9.65 20.25
N CYS A 27 -2.70 -9.67 18.92
CA CYS A 27 -3.72 -10.10 17.94
C CYS A 27 -3.68 -11.63 17.64
N ASN A 28 -4.84 -12.27 17.47
CA ASN A 28 -5.04 -13.74 17.46
C ASN A 28 -5.06 -14.44 16.07
N SER A 29 -4.60 -13.80 14.99
CA SER A 29 -4.46 -14.47 13.67
C SER A 29 -2.99 -14.74 13.30
N PRO A 30 -2.47 -15.97 13.52
CA PRO A 30 -1.05 -16.27 13.33
C PRO A 30 -0.61 -16.35 11.85
N ALA A 31 -1.50 -16.71 10.92
CA ALA A 31 -1.14 -16.94 9.52
C ALA A 31 -0.85 -15.65 8.73
N LEU A 32 -1.62 -14.59 8.97
CA LEU A 32 -1.42 -13.31 8.29
C LEU A 32 -0.27 -12.52 8.94
N LYS A 33 -0.12 -12.58 10.27
CA LYS A 33 1.05 -12.03 10.97
C LYS A 33 2.33 -12.63 10.43
N ALA A 34 2.43 -13.95 10.32
CA ALA A 34 3.63 -14.61 9.79
C ALA A 34 3.92 -14.16 8.35
N SER A 35 2.89 -14.04 7.51
CA SER A 35 3.05 -13.64 6.11
C SER A 35 3.47 -12.17 5.95
N VAL A 36 2.87 -11.24 6.69
CA VAL A 36 3.23 -9.81 6.58
C VAL A 36 4.56 -9.52 7.27
N LEU A 37 4.86 -10.13 8.44
CA LEU A 37 6.17 -10.00 9.06
C LEU A 37 7.26 -10.61 8.17
N SER A 38 6.98 -11.77 7.55
CA SER A 38 7.92 -12.43 6.63
C SER A 38 8.15 -11.59 5.37
N ILE A 39 7.13 -10.95 4.81
CA ILE A 39 7.29 -10.10 3.62
C ILE A 39 7.98 -8.79 3.97
N SER A 40 7.58 -8.11 5.05
CA SER A 40 8.28 -6.92 5.54
C SER A 40 9.75 -7.22 5.87
N LEU A 41 10.04 -8.37 6.48
CA LEU A 41 11.41 -8.79 6.74
C LEU A 41 12.15 -9.20 5.46
N SER A 42 11.49 -9.84 4.49
CA SER A 42 12.09 -10.18 3.19
C SER A 42 12.43 -8.93 2.38
N ILE A 43 11.59 -7.90 2.44
CA ILE A 43 11.83 -6.60 1.80
C ILE A 43 12.97 -5.86 2.53
N LEU A 44 13.00 -5.85 3.86
CA LEU A 44 14.10 -5.27 4.63
C LEU A 44 15.44 -6.01 4.42
N VAL A 45 15.44 -7.34 4.40
CA VAL A 45 16.66 -8.14 4.18
C VAL A 45 17.20 -7.93 2.77
N ARG A 46 16.33 -7.82 1.75
CA ARG A 46 16.75 -7.46 0.39
C ARG A 46 17.35 -6.04 0.32
N PHE A 47 16.90 -5.13 1.18
CA PHE A 47 17.45 -3.78 1.32
C PHE A 47 18.85 -3.81 1.96
N ASP A 48 19.04 -4.54 3.06
CA ASP A 48 20.36 -4.64 3.72
C ASP A 48 21.42 -5.29 2.83
N THR A 49 21.06 -6.31 2.03
CA THR A 49 21.99 -6.88 1.03
C THR A 49 22.29 -5.93 -0.13
N ALA A 50 21.45 -4.92 -0.37
CA ALA A 50 21.71 -3.89 -1.38
C ALA A 50 22.51 -2.69 -0.84
N ILE A 51 22.57 -2.52 0.49
CA ILE A 51 23.29 -1.43 1.18
C ILE A 51 24.72 -1.85 1.60
N ASP A 52 25.09 -3.13 1.43
CA ASP A 52 26.47 -3.62 1.48
C ASP A 52 27.30 -3.01 0.34
N GLY A 53 27.89 -1.83 0.59
CA GLY A 53 29.21 -1.42 0.10
C GLY A 53 29.40 -1.18 -1.41
N SER A 54 28.45 -1.53 -2.27
CA SER A 54 28.57 -1.44 -3.74
C SER A 54 27.86 -0.22 -4.35
N LEU A 55 27.35 0.72 -3.55
CA LEU A 55 26.71 1.95 -4.06
C LEU A 55 27.68 2.94 -4.73
N THR A 56 28.94 2.57 -4.92
CA THR A 56 29.90 3.35 -5.68
C THR A 56 30.07 2.73 -7.08
N ASP A 57 29.25 3.23 -8.02
CA ASP A 57 29.54 3.43 -9.46
C ASP A 57 28.57 2.83 -10.49
N SER A 58 27.45 2.20 -10.11
CA SER A 58 26.38 1.88 -11.07
C SER A 58 25.24 2.89 -11.00
N SER A 59 25.31 3.94 -11.82
CA SER A 59 24.28 4.99 -11.96
C SER A 59 22.96 4.52 -12.61
N HIS A 60 22.61 3.24 -12.48
CA HIS A 60 21.50 2.65 -13.21
C HIS A 60 20.14 3.09 -12.66
N GLY A 61 19.21 3.52 -13.52
CA GLY A 61 17.87 3.98 -13.11
C GLY A 61 17.10 2.95 -12.27
N ALA A 62 17.30 1.66 -12.53
CA ALA A 62 16.75 0.55 -11.74
C ALA A 62 17.15 0.61 -10.25
N GLN A 63 18.42 0.92 -9.96
CA GLN A 63 18.96 1.00 -8.61
C GLN A 63 18.49 2.26 -7.85
N LYS A 64 17.87 3.22 -8.57
CA LYS A 64 17.16 4.36 -7.97
C LYS A 64 15.67 4.10 -7.81
N CYS A 65 15.05 3.49 -8.82
CA CYS A 65 13.60 3.24 -8.84
C CYS A 65 13.19 2.16 -7.82
N ALA A 66 13.93 1.06 -7.72
CA ALA A 66 13.57 -0.04 -6.82
C ALA A 66 13.57 0.35 -5.32
N PRO A 67 14.54 1.15 -4.80
CA PRO A 67 14.46 1.66 -3.44
C PRO A 67 13.27 2.58 -3.16
N GLU A 68 12.94 3.50 -4.09
CA GLU A 68 11.78 4.38 -3.96
C GLU A 68 10.48 3.58 -3.95
N MET A 69 10.37 2.58 -4.84
CA MET A 69 9.24 1.66 -4.86
C MET A 69 9.12 0.88 -3.54
N THR A 70 10.25 0.36 -3.06
CA THR A 70 10.33 -0.33 -1.77
C THR A 70 9.87 0.56 -0.61
N HIS A 71 10.20 1.86 -0.65
CA HIS A 71 9.77 2.82 0.37
C HIS A 71 8.25 3.02 0.37
N ALA A 72 7.65 3.23 -0.81
CA ALA A 72 6.20 3.32 -0.97
C ALA A 72 5.52 2.02 -0.49
N HIS A 73 6.00 0.86 -0.94
CA HIS A 73 5.44 -0.45 -0.59
C HIS A 73 5.48 -0.72 0.91
N ASN A 74 6.59 -0.41 1.57
CA ASN A 74 6.70 -0.55 3.01
C ASN A 74 5.74 0.37 3.76
N THR A 75 5.38 1.54 3.20
CA THR A 75 4.34 2.40 3.77
C THR A 75 2.98 1.73 3.68
N PHE A 76 2.63 1.11 2.54
CA PHE A 76 1.37 0.38 2.41
C PHE A 76 1.27 -0.82 3.36
N LEU A 77 2.35 -1.60 3.48
CA LEU A 77 2.41 -2.75 4.40
C LEU A 77 2.24 -2.33 5.86
N ARG A 78 2.85 -1.20 6.27
CA ARG A 78 2.68 -0.67 7.63
C ARG A 78 1.26 -0.22 7.92
N ASN A 79 0.60 0.43 6.98
CA ASN A 79 -0.81 0.83 7.12
C ASN A 79 -1.74 -0.39 7.21
N LEU A 80 -1.51 -1.40 6.38
CA LEU A 80 -2.27 -2.66 6.44
C LEU A 80 -2.07 -3.37 7.78
N ASN A 81 -0.83 -3.45 8.28
CA ASN A 81 -0.52 -3.98 9.60
C ASN A 81 -1.19 -3.20 10.72
N ALA A 82 -1.13 -1.87 10.69
CA ALA A 82 -1.79 -1.02 11.68
C ALA A 82 -3.29 -1.28 11.71
N THR A 83 -3.92 -1.37 10.53
CA THR A 83 -5.36 -1.70 10.41
C THR A 83 -5.68 -3.05 11.07
N LEU A 84 -4.94 -4.10 10.73
CA LEU A 84 -5.16 -5.46 11.27
C LEU A 84 -4.82 -5.58 12.76
N LEU A 85 -3.94 -4.73 13.28
CA LEU A 85 -3.61 -4.69 14.70
C LEU A 85 -4.65 -3.92 15.52
N GLN A 86 -5.14 -2.79 15.01
CA GLN A 86 -6.08 -1.92 15.73
C GLN A 86 -7.53 -2.38 15.60
N GLY A 87 -7.89 -2.94 14.45
CA GLY A 87 -9.25 -3.38 14.13
C GLY A 87 -9.95 -4.22 15.19
N PRO A 88 -9.32 -5.28 15.73
CA PRO A 88 -9.93 -6.13 16.76
C PRO A 88 -10.25 -5.40 18.07
N HIS A 89 -9.70 -4.21 18.30
CA HIS A 89 -9.97 -3.39 19.49
C HIS A 89 -11.17 -2.46 19.31
N ILE A 90 -11.72 -2.36 18.09
CA ILE A 90 -12.97 -1.63 17.88
C ILE A 90 -14.12 -2.45 18.47
N ALA A 91 -14.68 -1.94 19.56
CA ALA A 91 -15.83 -2.54 20.22
C ALA A 91 -17.04 -2.61 19.26
N ASP A 92 -17.84 -3.68 19.36
CA ASP A 92 -19.09 -3.79 18.61
C ASP A 92 -20.19 -2.96 19.32
N PRO A 93 -20.86 -2.03 18.61
CA PRO A 93 -21.89 -1.16 19.20
C PRO A 93 -23.10 -1.92 19.75
N SER A 94 -23.34 -3.16 19.28
CA SER A 94 -24.46 -3.99 19.72
C SER A 94 -24.15 -4.84 20.95
N THR A 95 -22.88 -5.03 21.31
CA THR A 95 -22.49 -5.98 22.36
C THR A 95 -21.55 -5.42 23.43
N SER A 96 -20.89 -4.28 23.19
CA SER A 96 -19.92 -3.72 24.11
C SER A 96 -20.34 -2.38 24.72
N PRO A 97 -20.31 -2.23 26.06
CA PRO A 97 -20.52 -0.94 26.71
C PRO A 97 -19.33 0.02 26.53
N THR A 98 -18.19 -0.47 26.03
CA THR A 98 -17.00 0.35 25.75
C THR A 98 -16.98 0.87 24.31
N TYR A 99 -18.07 0.69 23.55
CA TYR A 99 -18.17 1.22 22.20
C TYR A 99 -17.98 2.74 22.20
N ASN A 100 -17.09 3.21 21.33
CA ASN A 100 -16.84 4.62 21.09
C ASN A 100 -16.95 4.88 19.58
N LEU A 101 -17.83 5.83 19.23
CA LEU A 101 -18.05 6.23 17.84
C LEU A 101 -16.78 6.84 17.21
N SER A 102 -15.94 7.52 17.99
CA SER A 102 -14.70 8.12 17.49
C SER A 102 -13.71 7.06 17.04
N ASP A 103 -13.51 5.99 17.82
CA ASP A 103 -12.52 4.95 17.52
C ASP A 103 -12.78 4.30 16.14
N ILE A 104 -14.04 3.97 15.85
CA ILE A 104 -14.40 3.40 14.55
C ILE A 104 -14.34 4.43 13.42
N THR A 105 -14.71 5.68 13.69
CA THR A 105 -14.64 6.75 12.69
C THR A 105 -13.18 7.02 12.29
N ASP A 106 -12.27 7.05 13.26
CA ASP A 106 -10.85 7.25 13.06
C ASP A 106 -10.23 6.08 12.28
N LEU A 107 -10.58 4.84 12.61
CA LEU A 107 -10.13 3.66 11.84
C LEU A 107 -10.64 3.70 10.40
N LEU A 108 -11.93 4.02 10.19
CA LEU A 108 -12.52 4.14 8.84
C LEU A 108 -11.82 5.21 8.01
N PHE A 109 -11.53 6.37 8.61
CA PHE A 109 -10.80 7.45 7.96
C PHE A 109 -9.36 7.03 7.61
N PHE A 110 -8.67 6.38 8.55
CA PHE A 110 -7.32 5.86 8.34
C PHE A 110 -7.25 4.89 7.15
N VAL A 111 -8.17 3.91 7.10
CA VAL A 111 -8.25 2.94 6.01
C VAL A 111 -8.61 3.61 4.68
N ALA A 112 -9.54 4.57 4.68
CA ALA A 112 -9.92 5.31 3.47
C ALA A 112 -8.75 6.14 2.92
N ALA A 113 -7.95 6.77 3.78
CA ALA A 113 -6.76 7.51 3.39
C ALA A 113 -5.68 6.58 2.81
N TRP A 114 -5.46 5.43 3.43
CA TRP A 114 -4.55 4.40 2.91
C TRP A 114 -4.98 3.89 1.52
N LEU A 115 -6.27 3.58 1.32
CA LEU A 115 -6.82 3.19 0.02
C LEU A 115 -6.59 4.25 -1.06
N LYS A 116 -6.81 5.52 -0.73
CA LYS A 116 -6.59 6.63 -1.67
C LYS A 116 -5.12 6.69 -2.10
N MET A 117 -4.19 6.53 -1.16
CA MET A 117 -2.75 6.54 -1.45
C MET A 117 -2.35 5.33 -2.30
N LEU A 118 -2.83 4.13 -1.96
CA LEU A 118 -2.53 2.88 -2.68
C LEU A 118 -3.08 2.91 -4.11
N ASN A 119 -4.33 3.33 -4.29
CA ASN A 119 -4.93 3.47 -5.62
C ASN A 119 -4.21 4.53 -6.47
N HIS A 120 -3.81 5.64 -5.85
CA HIS A 120 -3.05 6.67 -6.57
C HIS A 120 -1.67 6.16 -7.02
N HIS A 121 -0.98 5.41 -6.17
CA HIS A 121 0.30 4.77 -6.45
C HIS A 121 0.23 3.85 -7.66
N HIS A 122 -0.64 2.83 -7.65
CA HIS A 122 -0.77 1.91 -8.78
C HIS A 122 -1.28 2.61 -10.06
N HIS A 123 -2.13 3.65 -9.92
CA HIS A 123 -2.55 4.43 -11.08
C HIS A 123 -1.38 5.17 -11.74
N VAL A 124 -0.49 5.78 -10.95
CA VAL A 124 0.71 6.46 -11.46
C VAL A 124 1.67 5.47 -12.11
N GLU A 125 1.81 4.26 -11.56
CA GLU A 125 2.60 3.21 -12.18
C GLU A 125 2.09 2.88 -13.58
N GLU A 126 0.80 2.59 -13.72
CA GLU A 126 0.22 2.20 -15.01
C GLU A 126 0.33 3.30 -16.07
N ILE A 127 0.00 4.54 -15.72
CA ILE A 127 -0.08 5.62 -16.72
C ILE A 127 1.27 6.32 -16.97
N VAL A 128 2.20 6.25 -16.02
CA VAL A 128 3.51 6.92 -16.11
C VAL A 128 4.62 5.89 -16.15
N LEU A 129 4.85 5.14 -15.08
CA LEU A 129 6.06 4.30 -14.94
C LEU A 129 6.10 3.21 -16.01
N PHE A 130 5.07 2.36 -16.08
CA PHE A 130 5.00 1.24 -17.00
C PHE A 130 4.94 1.72 -18.45
N PHE A 131 4.24 2.83 -18.71
CA PHE A 131 4.23 3.46 -20.03
C PHE A 131 5.64 3.89 -20.47
N LEU A 132 6.39 4.58 -19.60
CA LEU A 132 7.75 5.04 -19.91
C LEU A 132 8.72 3.86 -20.07
N LEU A 133 8.60 2.83 -19.22
CA LEU A 133 9.42 1.62 -19.31
C LEU A 133 9.16 0.84 -20.61
N ALA A 134 7.90 0.71 -21.02
CA ALA A 134 7.54 0.05 -22.28
C ALA A 134 8.11 0.78 -23.52
N ALA A 135 8.37 2.09 -23.41
CA ALA A 135 8.96 2.89 -24.47
C ALA A 135 10.51 2.81 -24.54
N VAL A 136 11.15 2.14 -23.58
CA VAL A 136 12.62 1.98 -23.56
C VAL A 136 13.08 1.09 -24.72
N PRO A 137 14.01 1.55 -25.58
CA PRO A 137 14.56 0.73 -26.64
C PRO A 137 15.20 -0.56 -26.09
N GLY A 138 14.81 -1.70 -26.64
CA GLY A 138 15.31 -3.01 -26.22
C GLY A 138 14.50 -3.67 -25.10
N MET A 139 13.45 -3.01 -24.58
CA MET A 139 12.54 -3.64 -23.62
C MET A 139 11.87 -4.88 -24.23
N PRO A 140 11.98 -6.07 -23.61
CA PRO A 140 11.30 -7.26 -24.10
C PRO A 140 9.78 -7.06 -24.10
N ALA A 141 9.12 -7.53 -25.17
CA ALA A 141 7.67 -7.55 -25.22
C ALA A 141 7.12 -8.36 -24.04
N GLY A 142 6.11 -7.81 -23.36
CA GLY A 142 5.45 -8.44 -22.22
C GLY A 142 6.22 -8.40 -20.90
N TYR A 143 7.35 -7.67 -20.83
CA TYR A 143 8.14 -7.57 -19.58
C TYR A 143 7.33 -7.03 -18.39
N LEU A 144 6.33 -6.19 -18.66
CA LEU A 144 5.47 -5.54 -17.65
C LEU A 144 4.08 -6.18 -17.54
N ASP A 145 3.82 -7.30 -18.21
CA ASP A 145 2.50 -7.95 -18.18
C ASP A 145 2.18 -8.47 -16.77
N ALA A 146 3.17 -9.09 -16.11
CA ALA A 146 3.01 -9.64 -14.77
C ALA A 146 2.57 -8.60 -13.71
N PRO A 147 3.26 -7.46 -13.51
CA PRO A 147 2.80 -6.46 -12.55
C PRO A 147 1.40 -5.91 -12.91
N LEU A 148 1.09 -5.72 -14.18
CA LEU A 148 -0.24 -5.25 -14.62
C LEU A 148 -1.36 -6.26 -14.33
N GLU A 149 -1.14 -7.55 -14.61
CA GLU A 149 -2.07 -8.62 -14.26
C GLU A 149 -2.25 -8.73 -12.74
N GLN A 150 -1.18 -8.51 -11.98
CA GLN A 150 -1.24 -8.50 -10.53
C GLN A 150 -2.08 -7.35 -9.96
N HIS A 151 -2.06 -6.15 -10.57
CA HIS A 151 -2.96 -5.05 -10.20
C HIS A 151 -4.42 -5.46 -10.31
N GLN A 152 -4.78 -6.07 -11.44
CA GLN A 152 -6.15 -6.56 -11.68
C GLN A 152 -6.60 -7.56 -10.61
N ALA A 153 -5.68 -8.39 -10.11
CA ALA A 153 -5.99 -9.43 -9.13
C ALA A 153 -6.41 -8.91 -7.74
N PHE A 154 -6.15 -7.64 -7.40
CA PHE A 154 -6.58 -7.04 -6.13
C PHE A 154 -7.50 -5.82 -6.28
N HIS A 155 -7.63 -5.23 -7.48
CA HIS A 155 -8.43 -4.03 -7.72
C HIS A 155 -9.90 -4.15 -7.26
N ASP A 156 -10.56 -5.27 -7.55
CA ASP A 156 -11.96 -5.46 -7.13
C ASP A 156 -12.12 -5.45 -5.61
N GLY A 157 -11.17 -6.02 -4.88
CA GLY A 157 -11.19 -6.01 -3.41
C GLY A 157 -10.86 -4.64 -2.81
N LEU A 158 -9.98 -3.85 -3.45
CA LEU A 158 -9.76 -2.45 -3.07
C LEU A 158 -11.02 -1.62 -3.28
N ALA A 159 -11.73 -1.84 -4.40
CA ALA A 159 -13.00 -1.18 -4.69
C ALA A 159 -14.09 -1.56 -3.67
N GLU A 160 -14.19 -2.84 -3.31
CA GLU A 160 -15.10 -3.30 -2.25
C GLU A 160 -14.82 -2.60 -0.92
N LEU A 161 -13.55 -2.51 -0.51
CA LEU A 161 -13.16 -1.85 0.74
C LEU A 161 -13.42 -0.33 0.68
N GLN A 162 -13.20 0.30 -0.48
CA GLN A 162 -13.49 1.72 -0.67
C GLN A 162 -14.98 2.01 -0.53
N VAL A 163 -15.86 1.16 -1.09
CA VAL A 163 -17.31 1.26 -0.93
C VAL A 163 -17.70 1.06 0.53
N PHE A 164 -17.11 0.07 1.21
CA PHE A 164 -17.32 -0.16 2.64
C PHE A 164 -16.97 1.08 3.47
N CYS A 165 -15.78 1.65 3.28
CA CYS A 165 -15.35 2.86 3.99
C CYS A 165 -16.27 4.05 3.70
N ALA A 166 -16.64 4.29 2.45
CA ALA A 166 -17.51 5.41 2.08
C ALA A 166 -18.91 5.30 2.71
N LYS A 167 -19.50 4.10 2.67
CA LYS A 167 -20.78 3.80 3.31
C LYS A 167 -20.71 4.07 4.82
N HIS A 168 -19.67 3.56 5.48
CA HIS A 168 -19.57 3.61 6.93
C HIS A 168 -18.99 4.90 7.48
N LEU A 169 -18.31 5.72 6.69
CA LEU A 169 -18.03 7.11 7.08
C LEU A 169 -19.30 7.96 7.15
N ALA A 170 -20.32 7.65 6.33
CA ALA A 170 -21.63 8.28 6.42
C ALA A 170 -22.48 7.73 7.58
N GLU A 171 -22.32 6.44 7.91
CA GLU A 171 -23.03 5.77 9.00
C GLU A 171 -22.12 4.81 9.81
N PRO A 172 -21.30 5.33 10.75
CA PRO A 172 -20.25 4.52 11.39
C PRO A 172 -20.77 3.43 12.32
N ALA A 173 -21.91 3.65 12.97
CA ALA A 173 -22.52 2.68 13.89
C ALA A 173 -22.93 1.35 13.21
N GLY A 174 -23.12 1.37 11.89
CA GLY A 174 -23.42 0.16 11.11
C GLY A 174 -22.20 -0.68 10.77
N SER A 175 -20.98 -0.16 10.98
CA SER A 175 -19.76 -0.85 10.57
C SER A 175 -19.38 -1.94 11.56
N ARG A 176 -18.75 -3.00 11.07
CA ARG A 176 -18.19 -4.07 11.90
C ARG A 176 -16.77 -4.37 11.44
N TRP A 177 -15.86 -4.48 12.41
CA TRP A 177 -14.47 -4.87 12.15
C TRP A 177 -14.41 -6.18 11.35
N SER A 178 -15.21 -7.18 11.71
CA SER A 178 -15.23 -8.49 11.05
C SER A 178 -15.56 -8.42 9.56
N GLU A 179 -16.41 -7.48 9.14
CA GLU A 179 -16.73 -7.27 7.73
C GLU A 179 -15.55 -6.63 6.98
N MET A 180 -14.97 -5.57 7.55
CA MET A 180 -13.76 -4.92 7.00
C MET A 180 -12.60 -5.91 6.90
N GLU A 181 -12.38 -6.71 7.94
CA GLU A 181 -11.39 -7.77 7.98
C GLU A 181 -11.61 -8.77 6.86
N ARG A 182 -12.84 -9.30 6.69
CA ARG A 182 -13.16 -10.24 5.61
C ARG A 182 -12.79 -9.68 4.22
N ILE A 183 -13.12 -8.41 3.96
CA ILE A 183 -12.80 -7.75 2.70
C ILE A 183 -11.27 -7.68 2.52
N ILE A 184 -10.55 -7.24 3.55
CA ILE A 184 -9.08 -7.16 3.53
C ILE A 184 -8.44 -8.52 3.24
N HIS A 185 -8.86 -9.59 3.92
CA HIS A 185 -8.31 -10.94 3.71
C HIS A 185 -8.55 -11.47 2.30
N ALA A 186 -9.60 -11.00 1.60
CA ALA A 186 -9.89 -11.45 0.25
C ALA A 186 -8.84 -10.98 -0.78
N PHE A 187 -8.37 -9.73 -0.69
CA PHE A 187 -7.42 -9.16 -1.66
C PHE A 187 -5.97 -9.11 -1.16
N ALA A 188 -5.75 -9.08 0.16
CA ALA A 188 -4.42 -8.89 0.74
C ALA A 188 -3.37 -9.89 0.19
N PRO A 189 -3.65 -11.19 0.01
CA PRO A 189 -2.65 -12.11 -0.55
C PRO A 189 -2.15 -11.71 -1.95
N ALA A 190 -3.03 -11.19 -2.81
CA ALA A 190 -2.65 -10.73 -4.15
C ALA A 190 -1.83 -9.44 -4.08
N LEU A 191 -2.29 -8.46 -3.29
CA LEU A 191 -1.54 -7.23 -3.04
C LEU A 191 -0.14 -7.50 -2.48
N LEU A 192 -0.04 -8.36 -1.47
CA LEU A 192 1.23 -8.67 -0.81
C LEU A 192 2.25 -9.33 -1.75
N ARG A 193 1.79 -10.18 -2.67
CA ARG A 193 2.65 -10.76 -3.72
C ARG A 193 3.13 -9.66 -4.67
N HIS A 194 2.21 -8.84 -5.17
CA HIS A 194 2.53 -7.73 -6.07
C HIS A 194 3.61 -6.80 -5.50
N LEU A 195 3.41 -6.33 -4.26
CA LEU A 195 4.36 -5.40 -3.61
C LEU A 195 5.77 -5.99 -3.47
N GLY A 196 5.91 -7.32 -3.45
CA GLY A 196 7.20 -8.00 -3.39
C GLY A 196 7.79 -8.31 -4.77
N ASP A 197 6.98 -8.84 -5.67
CA ASP A 197 7.40 -9.29 -7.00
C ASP A 197 7.86 -8.12 -7.87
N GLU A 198 7.17 -6.99 -7.80
CA GLU A 198 7.48 -5.81 -8.60
C GLU A 198 8.90 -5.28 -8.34
N ILE A 199 9.39 -5.35 -7.09
CA ILE A 199 10.76 -4.95 -6.77
C ILE A 199 11.78 -5.78 -7.58
N GLY A 200 11.51 -7.07 -7.78
CA GLY A 200 12.33 -7.94 -8.62
C GLY A 200 12.26 -7.56 -10.10
N VAL A 201 11.08 -7.21 -10.59
CA VAL A 201 10.87 -6.73 -11.97
C VAL A 201 11.67 -5.45 -12.22
N LEU A 202 11.62 -4.49 -11.30
CA LEU A 202 12.34 -3.22 -11.42
C LEU A 202 13.85 -3.40 -11.34
N LEU A 203 14.36 -4.26 -10.45
CA LEU A 203 15.79 -4.57 -10.39
C LEU A 203 16.29 -5.29 -11.65
N GLY A 204 15.46 -6.16 -12.24
CA GLY A 204 15.78 -6.86 -13.48
C GLY A 204 16.07 -5.94 -14.68
N LEU A 205 15.61 -4.68 -14.64
CA LEU A 205 15.89 -3.69 -15.68
C LEU A 205 17.39 -3.39 -15.82
N GLU A 206 18.20 -3.57 -14.78
CA GLU A 206 19.66 -3.40 -14.83
C GLU A 206 20.31 -4.31 -15.89
N ALA A 207 19.75 -5.50 -16.11
CA ALA A 207 20.27 -6.44 -17.08
C ALA A 207 19.75 -6.20 -18.52
N LEU A 208 18.75 -5.33 -18.70
CA LEU A 208 17.96 -5.24 -19.94
C LEU A 208 18.12 -3.93 -20.70
N CYS A 209 18.45 -2.84 -20.01
CA CYS A 209 18.52 -1.52 -20.63
C CYS A 209 19.72 -0.75 -20.08
N ASP A 210 20.22 0.22 -20.86
CA ASP A 210 21.28 1.10 -20.39
C ASP A 210 20.73 2.13 -19.39
N SER A 211 21.53 2.45 -18.39
CA SER A 211 21.22 3.32 -17.23
C SER A 211 20.46 4.60 -17.55
N GLY A 212 20.79 5.23 -18.68
CA GLY A 212 20.21 6.49 -19.14
C GLY A 212 18.84 6.39 -19.81
N ALA A 213 18.26 5.20 -19.96
CA ALA A 213 16.92 5.02 -20.54
C ALA A 213 15.82 4.86 -19.47
N VAL A 214 16.18 4.40 -18.26
CA VAL A 214 15.21 4.06 -17.20
C VAL A 214 14.84 5.27 -16.32
N MET A 215 15.70 6.29 -16.21
CA MET A 215 15.35 7.57 -15.56
C MET A 215 16.28 8.70 -16.02
N ARG A 216 15.91 9.39 -17.11
CA ARG A 216 16.28 10.80 -17.33
C ARG A 216 15.08 11.65 -16.93
N CYS A 217 14.86 11.78 -15.63
CA CYS A 217 13.98 12.78 -15.05
C CYS A 217 14.84 13.93 -14.50
#